data_AF-Q07L74-F1
#
_entry.id   AF-Q07L74-F1
#
_cell.length_a   1.000
_cell.length_b   1.000
_cell.length_c   1.000
_cell.angle_alpha   90.00
_cell.angle_beta   90.00
_cell.angle_gamma   90.00
#
_symmetry.space_group_name_H-M   'P 1'
#
loop_
_entity.id
_entity.type
_entity.pdbx_description
1 polymer ?
#
loop_
_entity_poly.entity_id
_entity_poly.type
_entity_poly.pdbx_seq_one_letter_code
_entity_poly.pdbx_strand_id
1 'polypeptide(L)'
;MAPAGEQDRPQQGGDGGPGEAASYLEVAVGELAQLARRHRLDMLAYLLEMACLEAGEQVRLRQGPSNSGKSQNGRSRGGQRRE
;
A
#
# COMPACT_ATOMS: atom_id res chain seq x y z
N MET A 1 0.62 45.86 10.89
CA MET A 1 1.62 44.89 11.35
C MET A 1 1.15 43.50 10.94
N ALA A 2 1.75 42.96 9.89
CA ALA A 2 1.70 41.56 9.44
C ALA A 2 3.14 41.24 9.01
N PRO A 3 3.66 40.00 9.11
CA PRO A 3 2.93 38.77 8.78
C PRO A 3 3.18 37.61 9.76
N ALA A 4 2.12 37.03 10.32
CA ALA A 4 2.23 35.75 11.01
C ALA A 4 2.09 34.62 9.99
N GLY A 5 3.25 34.11 9.57
CA GLY A 5 3.45 32.70 9.22
C GLY A 5 2.55 32.16 8.12
N GLU A 6 3.04 32.26 6.89
CA GLU A 6 2.99 31.20 5.90
C GLU A 6 2.87 29.84 6.60
N GLN A 7 1.66 29.27 6.64
CA GLN A 7 1.52 27.85 6.92
C GLN A 7 1.96 27.15 5.65
N ASP A 8 3.28 27.08 5.48
CA ASP A 8 3.96 26.07 4.71
C ASP A 8 3.58 24.73 5.33
N ARG A 9 2.36 24.27 5.00
CA ARG A 9 1.94 22.91 5.28
C ARG A 9 2.94 22.09 4.47
N PRO A 10 3.81 21.29 5.10
CA PRO A 10 4.56 20.32 4.32
C PRO A 10 3.49 19.50 3.61
N GLN A 11 3.44 19.66 2.28
CA GLN A 11 2.74 18.74 1.42
C GLN A 11 3.23 17.37 1.87
N GLN A 12 2.30 16.61 2.46
CA GLN A 12 2.50 15.19 2.70
C GLN A 12 2.56 14.57 1.31
N GLY A 13 3.68 14.75 0.61
CA GLY A 13 4.11 13.84 -0.43
C GLY A 13 4.18 12.51 0.30
N GLY A 14 3.16 11.68 0.10
CA GLY A 14 3.22 10.30 0.54
C GLY A 14 4.52 9.76 -0.01
N ASP A 15 5.38 9.28 0.87
CA ASP A 15 6.75 8.84 0.54
C ASP A 15 6.75 7.59 -0.38
N GLY A 16 5.62 7.28 -1.03
CA GLY A 16 5.43 6.11 -1.87
C GLY A 16 5.68 4.84 -1.07
N GLY A 17 4.90 4.61 -0.01
CA GLY A 17 5.11 3.45 0.86
C GLY A 17 5.13 2.15 0.03
N PRO A 18 5.80 1.06 0.49
CA PRO A 18 6.04 -0.12 -0.36
C PRO A 18 4.81 -0.74 -1.04
N GLY A 19 3.61 -0.54 -0.48
CA GLY A 19 2.36 -1.00 -1.10
C GLY A 19 1.87 -0.09 -2.24
N GLU A 20 2.09 1.22 -2.13
CA GLU A 20 1.85 2.19 -3.20
C GLU A 20 2.87 1.98 -4.33
N ALA A 21 4.14 1.75 -3.99
CA ALA A 21 5.16 1.39 -4.97
C ALA A 21 4.83 0.08 -5.71
N ALA A 22 4.37 -0.95 -5.00
CA ALA A 22 3.94 -2.21 -5.62
C ALA A 22 2.72 -2.03 -6.52
N SER A 23 1.73 -1.22 -6.10
CA SER A 23 0.54 -0.91 -6.90
C SER A 23 0.90 -0.13 -8.16
N TYR A 24 1.83 0.82 -8.07
CA TYR A 24 2.35 1.55 -9.22
C TYR A 24 3.08 0.62 -10.20
N LEU A 25 3.91 -0.29 -9.68
CA LEU A 25 4.63 -1.26 -10.50
C LEU A 25 3.68 -2.23 -11.20
N GLU A 26 2.62 -2.71 -10.53
CA GLU A 26 1.61 -3.57 -11.14
C GLU A 26 1.01 -2.92 -12.40
N VAL A 27 0.60 -1.65 -12.30
CA VAL A 27 0.04 -0.89 -13.42
C VAL A 27 1.08 -0.68 -14.53
N ALA A 28 2.24 -0.13 -14.19
CA ALA A 28 3.27 0.22 -15.16
C ALA A 28 3.77 -1.01 -15.94
N VAL A 29 3.97 -2.14 -15.26
CA VAL A 29 4.44 -3.38 -15.88
C VAL A 29 3.34 -3.99 -16.76
N GLY A 30 2.07 -3.88 -16.37
CA GLY A 30 0.93 -4.30 -17.20
C GLY A 30 0.82 -3.51 -18.51
N GLU A 31 1.07 -2.19 -18.48
CA GLU A 31 1.11 -1.36 -19.69
C GLU A 31 2.28 -1.74 -20.61
N LEU A 32 3.46 -1.99 -20.04
CA LEU A 32 4.62 -2.43 -20.79
C LEU A 32 4.41 -3.81 -21.43
N ALA A 33 3.72 -4.74 -20.74
CA ALA A 33 3.38 -6.03 -21.30
C ALA A 33 2.51 -5.88 -22.55
N GLN A 34 1.51 -5.00 -22.52
CA GLN A 34 0.68 -4.70 -23.69
C GLN A 34 1.50 -4.12 -24.85
N LEU A 35 2.46 -3.24 -24.55
CA LEU A 35 3.36 -2.67 -25.56
C LEU A 35 4.26 -3.76 -26.17
N ALA A 36 4.86 -4.61 -25.35
CA ALA A 36 5.70 -5.72 -25.80
C ALA A 36 4.94 -6.69 -26.72
N ARG A 37 3.67 -6.99 -26.40
CA ARG A 37 2.78 -7.81 -27.25
C ARG A 37 2.52 -7.16 -28.61
N ARG A 38 2.26 -5.84 -28.65
CA ARG A 38 2.07 -5.10 -29.91
C ARG A 38 3.30 -5.17 -30.81
N HIS A 39 4.49 -5.20 -30.23
CA HIS A 39 5.76 -5.32 -30.95
C HIS A 39 6.23 -6.76 -31.16
N ARG A 40 5.43 -7.78 -30.79
CA ARG A 40 5.77 -9.21 -30.93
C ARG A 40 7.06 -9.62 -30.20
N LEU A 41 7.31 -9.00 -29.05
CA LEU A 41 8.43 -9.34 -28.18
C LEU A 41 7.97 -10.40 -27.16
N ASP A 42 7.72 -11.62 -27.62
CA ASP A 42 6.96 -12.63 -26.86
C ASP A 42 7.57 -12.98 -25.49
N MET A 43 8.90 -13.19 -25.44
CA MET A 43 9.59 -13.48 -24.18
C MET A 43 9.55 -12.30 -23.21
N LEU A 44 9.66 -11.07 -23.72
CA LEU A 44 9.56 -9.87 -22.89
C LEU A 44 8.14 -9.68 -22.36
N ALA A 45 7.12 -9.87 -23.21
CA ALA A 45 5.72 -9.82 -22.81
C ALA A 45 5.44 -10.83 -21.70
N TYR A 46 5.93 -12.07 -21.83
CA TYR A 46 5.80 -13.10 -20.80
C TYR A 46 6.44 -12.68 -19.46
N LEU A 47 7.67 -12.17 -19.48
CA LEU A 47 8.36 -11.73 -18.26
C LEU A 47 7.63 -10.56 -17.58
N LEU A 48 7.09 -9.62 -18.37
CA LEU A 48 6.32 -8.50 -17.85
C LEU A 48 4.96 -8.95 -17.28
N GLU A 49 4.25 -9.87 -17.95
CA GLU A 49 3.03 -10.47 -17.40
C GLU A 49 3.32 -11.18 -16.06
N MET A 50 4.46 -11.87 -15.96
CA MET A 50 4.86 -12.49 -14.69
C MET A 50 5.19 -11.47 -13.60
N ALA A 51 5.90 -10.39 -13.94
CA ALA A 51 6.22 -9.33 -12.99
C ALA A 51 4.96 -8.55 -12.54
N CYS A 52 3.96 -8.41 -13.41
CA CYS A 52 2.67 -7.83 -13.06
C CYS A 52 1.93 -8.69 -12.01
N LEU A 53 1.91 -10.01 -12.20
CA LEU A 53 1.31 -10.94 -11.23
C LEU A 53 2.02 -10.88 -9.87
N GLU A 54 3.36 -10.87 -9.85
CA GLU A 54 4.15 -10.75 -8.62
C GLU A 54 3.87 -9.42 -7.91
N ALA A 55 3.83 -8.30 -8.63
CA ALA A 55 3.51 -7.00 -8.05
C ALA A 55 2.12 -6.97 -7.39
N GLY A 56 1.11 -7.52 -8.05
CA GLY A 56 -0.24 -7.66 -7.48
C GLY A 56 -0.27 -8.59 -6.25
N GLU A 57 0.55 -9.64 -6.22
CA GLU A 57 0.69 -10.49 -5.04
C GLU A 57 1.32 -9.74 -3.86
N GLN A 58 2.35 -8.94 -4.10
CA GLN A 58 2.97 -8.09 -3.07
C GLN A 58 1.97 -7.09 -2.48
N VAL A 59 1.09 -6.51 -3.31
CA VAL A 59 -0.01 -5.65 -2.86
C VAL A 59 -0.95 -6.41 -1.92
N ARG A 60 -1.40 -7.61 -2.32
CA ARG A 60 -2.33 -8.45 -1.54
C ARG A 60 -1.74 -8.91 -0.21
N LEU A 61 -0.48 -9.36 -0.19
CA LEU A 61 0.21 -9.78 1.02
C LEU A 61 0.33 -8.64 2.02
N ARG A 62 0.56 -7.42 1.53
CA ARG A 62 0.71 -6.23 2.36
C ARG A 62 -0.61 -5.65 2.85
N GLN A 63 -1.68 -5.87 2.10
CA GLN A 63 -3.06 -5.60 2.51
C GLN A 63 -3.68 -6.74 3.34
N GLY A 64 -2.87 -7.74 3.76
CA GLY A 64 -3.30 -8.90 4.55
C GLY A 64 -4.26 -8.50 5.69
N PRO A 65 -5.17 -9.42 6.10
CA PRO A 65 -6.39 -9.09 6.81
C PRO A 65 -6.07 -8.18 7.98
N SER A 66 -6.48 -6.92 7.87
CA SER A 66 -6.25 -5.90 8.88
C SER A 66 -6.73 -6.43 10.24
N ASN A 67 -5.81 -6.86 11.10
CA ASN A 67 -6.11 -7.13 12.50
C ASN A 67 -6.23 -5.80 13.27
N SER A 68 -7.03 -4.90 12.72
CA SER A 68 -7.48 -3.66 13.34
C SER A 68 -8.80 -3.94 14.03
N GLY A 69 -8.75 -4.47 15.25
CA GLY A 69 -9.91 -4.47 16.13
C GLY A 69 -10.12 -5.74 16.94
N LYS A 70 -9.16 -6.08 17.81
CA LYS A 70 -9.45 -6.75 19.10
C LYS A 70 -8.27 -6.58 20.06
N SER A 71 -7.89 -5.33 20.31
CA SER A 71 -7.07 -4.97 21.47
C SER A 71 -7.75 -3.83 22.24
N GLN A 72 -8.95 -4.09 22.74
CA GLN A 72 -9.55 -3.36 23.84
C GLN A 72 -10.48 -4.32 24.58
N ASN A 73 -10.02 -4.92 25.68
CA ASN A 73 -10.59 -4.60 26.99
C ASN A 73 -9.87 -5.38 28.10
N GLY A 74 -8.61 -5.04 28.34
CA GLY A 74 -8.03 -5.15 29.68
C GLY A 74 -8.41 -3.90 30.48
N ARG A 75 -9.62 -3.85 31.03
CA ARG A 75 -9.93 -2.91 32.11
C ARG A 75 -10.38 -3.69 33.33
N SER A 76 -9.42 -3.89 34.21
CA SER A 76 -9.65 -3.95 35.65
C SER A 76 -10.72 -2.95 36.07
N ARG A 77 -11.81 -3.48 36.61
CA ARG A 77 -12.65 -2.87 37.65
C ARG A 77 -13.04 -4.06 38.52
N GLY A 78 -12.33 -4.31 39.60
CA GLY A 78 -12.40 -3.50 40.82
C GLY A 78 -13.16 -4.36 41.83
N GLY A 79 -12.49 -4.67 42.95
CA GLY A 79 -13.08 -5.53 43.97
C GLY A 79 -14.40 -4.99 44.52
N GLN A 80 -15.30 -5.92 44.84
CA GLN A 80 -16.43 -5.77 45.76
C GLN A 80 -16.61 -7.16 46.39
N ARG A 81 -16.06 -7.41 47.60
CA ARG A 81 -16.66 -7.20 48.93
C ARG A 81 -17.98 -7.97 49.15
N ARG A 82 -17.89 -8.92 50.10
CA ARG A 82 -18.90 -9.32 51.10
C ARG A 82 -20.11 -10.09 50.51
N GLU A 83 -20.64 -11.13 51.12
CA GLU A 83 -20.76 -11.57 52.53
C GLU A 83 -20.64 -13.09 52.65
#